data_AF-A0A7S4IS77-F1
#
_entry.id   AF-A0A7S4IS77-F1
#
_cell.length_a   1.000
_cell.length_b   1.000
_cell.length_c   1.000
_cell.angle_alpha   90.00
_cell.angle_beta   90.00
_cell.angle_gamma   90.00
#
_symmetry.space_group_name_H-M   'P 1'
#
loop_
_entity.id
_entity.type
_entity.pdbx_description
1 polymer ?
#
loop_
_entity_poly.entity_id
_entity_poly.type
_entity_poly.pdbx_seq_one_letter_code
_entity_poly.pdbx_strand_id
1 'polypeptide(L)'
;SMKELKWHEEGYTLAGIHSEEEKRLESLYKLNILDTAREEMFDKICKAAAQVFDVPLSFITIVDRDRQWFKSTFGVDAEGTPRQDGFCAHCVSLDEDTMVVPNALDDPRFKTNPNVTSGLNIRFYAACPLRDPFNNLPMGTI
;
A
#
# COMPACT_ATOMS: atom_id res chain seq x y z
N SER A 1 20.31 -6.96 6.99
CA SER A 1 20.16 -6.55 8.41
C SER A 1 18.70 -6.21 8.60
N MET A 2 17.95 -7.09 9.26
CA MET A 2 16.50 -6.95 9.48
C MET A 2 16.28 -5.76 10.44
N LYS A 3 15.95 -4.59 9.89
CA LYS A 3 15.54 -3.44 10.71
C LYS A 3 14.24 -3.82 11.44
N GLU A 4 14.29 -3.62 12.76
CA GLU A 4 13.32 -4.03 13.77
C GLU A 4 11.86 -3.83 13.35
N LEU A 5 11.21 -4.94 12.98
CA LEU A 5 9.76 -5.02 12.86
C LEU A 5 9.18 -4.85 14.27
N LYS A 6 8.54 -3.71 14.55
CA LYS A 6 7.83 -3.48 15.81
C LYS A 6 6.52 -4.25 15.78
N TRP A 7 6.41 -5.21 16.69
CA TRP A 7 5.18 -5.96 16.94
C TRP A 7 4.14 -5.05 17.59
N HIS A 8 2.93 -5.01 17.04
CA HIS A 8 1.79 -4.33 17.67
C HIS A 8 1.22 -5.21 18.80
N GLU A 9 0.62 -4.61 19.84
CA GLU A 9 -0.02 -5.35 20.94
C GLU A 9 -1.13 -6.31 20.44
N GLU A 10 -1.66 -6.06 19.24
CA GLU A 10 -2.67 -6.89 18.56
C GLU A 10 -2.08 -8.03 17.70
N GLY A 11 -0.76 -8.25 17.75
CA GLY A 11 -0.11 -9.45 17.20
C GLY A 11 0.25 -9.42 15.70
N TYR A 12 0.12 -8.28 15.02
CA TYR A 12 0.58 -8.08 13.65
C TYR A 12 1.80 -7.16 13.60
N THR A 13 2.48 -7.14 12.45
CA THR A 13 3.67 -6.33 12.26
C THR A 13 3.28 -4.97 11.69
N LEU A 14 3.73 -3.88 12.31
CA LEU A 14 3.53 -2.56 11.73
C LEU A 14 4.45 -2.37 10.52
N ALA A 15 3.98 -1.64 9.51
CA ALA A 15 4.82 -1.24 8.39
C ALA A 15 6.03 -0.44 8.87
N GLY A 16 7.21 -0.75 8.32
CA GLY A 16 8.45 -0.06 8.63
C GLY A 16 8.52 1.34 8.01
N ILE A 17 9.64 1.99 8.26
CA ILE A 17 10.01 3.25 7.59
C ILE A 17 11.11 2.95 6.57
N HIS A 18 10.95 3.47 5.34
CA HIS A 18 11.93 3.29 4.29
C HIS A 18 13.29 3.88 4.71
N SER A 19 14.40 3.29 4.24
CA SER A 19 15.76 3.73 4.61
C SER A 19 16.04 5.20 4.22
N GLU A 20 15.39 5.68 3.17
CA GLU A 20 15.47 7.04 2.64
C GLU A 20 14.13 7.80 2.76
N GLU A 21 13.38 7.59 3.84
CA GLU A 21 12.02 8.12 4.00
C GLU A 21 11.90 9.62 3.75
N GLU A 22 12.81 10.45 4.28
CA GLU A 22 12.71 11.90 4.09
C GLU A 22 12.87 12.29 2.61
N LYS A 23 13.82 11.67 1.89
CA LYS A 23 13.96 11.90 0.44
C LYS A 23 12.75 11.41 -0.35
N ARG A 24 12.19 10.27 0.06
CA ARG A 24 10.96 9.71 -0.53
C ARG A 24 9.82 10.69 -0.37
N LEU A 25 9.59 11.21 0.84
CA LEU A 25 8.54 12.21 1.10
C LEU A 25 8.80 13.54 0.38
N GLU A 26 10.04 14.02 0.30
CA GLU A 26 10.38 15.18 -0.53
C GLU A 26 10.03 14.95 -2.01
N SER A 27 10.30 13.74 -2.53
CA SER A 27 9.92 13.33 -3.88
C SER A 27 8.39 13.30 -4.04
N LEU A 28 7.67 12.80 -3.02
CA LEU A 28 6.20 12.76 -3.00
C LEU A 28 5.61 14.13 -3.18
N TYR A 29 6.06 15.06 -2.34
CA TYR A 29 5.47 16.38 -2.25
C TYR A 29 5.76 17.21 -3.50
N LYS A 30 6.86 16.93 -4.21
CA LYS A 30 7.13 17.53 -5.54
C LYS A 30 6.12 17.15 -6.61
N LEU A 31 5.48 15.98 -6.49
CA LEU A 31 4.47 15.53 -7.47
C LEU A 31 3.13 16.26 -7.34
N ASN A 32 2.86 16.94 -6.21
CA ASN A 32 1.59 17.61 -5.92
C ASN A 32 0.36 16.72 -6.18
N ILE A 33 0.47 15.42 -5.90
CA ILE A 33 -0.57 14.43 -6.22
C ILE A 33 -1.52 14.15 -5.04
N LEU A 34 -1.07 14.36 -3.80
CA LEU A 34 -1.86 14.11 -2.61
C LEU A 34 -3.07 15.03 -2.53
N ASP A 35 -4.20 14.49 -2.03
CA ASP A 35 -5.46 15.22 -1.82
C ASP A 35 -6.03 15.90 -3.09
N THR A 36 -5.61 15.45 -4.27
CA THR A 36 -6.16 15.89 -5.54
C THR A 36 -7.43 15.12 -5.87
N ALA A 37 -8.28 15.70 -6.72
CA ALA A 37 -9.49 15.03 -7.19
C ALA A 37 -9.16 13.69 -7.87
N ARG A 38 -10.13 12.76 -7.86
CA ARG A 38 -10.03 11.52 -8.63
C ARG A 38 -9.95 11.82 -10.11
N GLU A 39 -9.21 11.00 -10.85
CA GLU A 39 -9.04 11.16 -12.29
C GLU A 39 -9.37 9.84 -12.99
N GLU A 40 -10.19 9.92 -14.04
CA GLU A 40 -10.72 8.76 -14.77
C GLU A 40 -9.61 7.83 -15.29
N MET A 41 -8.43 8.37 -15.59
CA MET A 41 -7.28 7.57 -16.02
C MET A 41 -6.85 6.57 -14.95
N PHE A 42 -6.78 6.97 -13.68
CA PHE A 42 -6.39 6.07 -12.58
C PHE A 42 -7.49 5.05 -12.30
N ASP A 43 -8.77 5.45 -12.41
CA ASP A 43 -9.91 4.55 -12.24
C ASP A 43 -9.92 3.43 -13.30
N LYS A 44 -9.56 3.75 -14.53
CA LYS A 44 -9.39 2.75 -15.60
C LYS A 44 -8.27 1.77 -15.28
N ILE A 45 -7.17 2.21 -14.69
CA ILE A 45 -6.04 1.34 -14.30
C ILE A 45 -6.47 0.38 -13.19
N CYS A 46 -7.06 0.88 -12.09
CA CYS A 46 -7.56 0.03 -11.00
C CYS A 46 -8.57 -1.01 -11.52
N LYS A 47 -9.52 -0.58 -12.35
CA LYS A 47 -10.52 -1.48 -12.94
C LYS A 47 -9.87 -2.54 -13.83
N ALA A 48 -8.92 -2.16 -14.66
CA ALA A 48 -8.21 -3.10 -15.53
C ALA A 48 -7.40 -4.11 -14.70
N ALA A 49 -6.68 -3.67 -13.67
CA ALA A 49 -5.96 -4.56 -12.77
C ALA A 49 -6.90 -5.56 -12.09
N ALA A 50 -8.02 -5.09 -11.55
CA ALA A 50 -9.03 -5.95 -10.94
C ALA A 50 -9.57 -7.02 -11.90
N GLN A 51 -9.82 -6.65 -13.16
CA GLN A 51 -10.30 -7.55 -14.19
C GLN A 51 -9.25 -8.57 -14.66
N VAL A 52 -8.00 -8.12 -14.85
CA VAL A 52 -6.91 -8.99 -15.31
C VAL A 52 -6.55 -10.05 -14.27
N PHE A 53 -6.57 -9.68 -12.99
CA PHE A 53 -6.21 -10.58 -11.89
C PHE A 53 -7.42 -11.28 -11.25
N ASP A 54 -8.63 -11.06 -11.75
CA ASP A 54 -9.88 -11.61 -11.22
C ASP A 54 -10.04 -11.38 -9.71
N VAL A 55 -9.80 -10.12 -9.28
CA VAL A 55 -9.90 -9.71 -7.88
C VAL A 55 -11.03 -8.69 -7.69
N PRO A 56 -11.75 -8.71 -6.55
CA PRO A 56 -12.85 -7.80 -6.32
C PRO A 56 -12.40 -6.37 -6.00
N LEU A 57 -11.15 -6.19 -5.55
CA LEU A 57 -10.61 -4.92 -5.07
C LEU A 57 -9.26 -4.63 -5.75
N SER A 58 -9.04 -3.37 -6.13
CA SER A 58 -7.74 -2.87 -6.60
C SER A 58 -7.60 -1.39 -6.24
N PHE A 59 -6.37 -0.94 -5.98
CA PHE A 59 -6.10 0.36 -5.39
C PHE A 59 -4.85 0.98 -6.00
N ILE A 60 -4.93 2.25 -6.41
CA ILE A 60 -3.73 3.08 -6.52
C ILE A 60 -3.58 3.81 -5.20
N THR A 61 -2.61 3.35 -4.41
CA THR A 61 -2.32 3.89 -3.08
C THR A 61 -1.05 4.70 -3.10
N ILE A 62 -1.08 5.90 -2.52
CA ILE A 62 0.08 6.73 -2.27
C ILE A 62 0.38 6.68 -0.77
N VAL A 63 1.63 6.39 -0.40
CA VAL A 63 2.05 6.24 1.00
C VAL A 63 2.68 7.57 1.47
N ASP A 64 1.94 8.32 2.27
CA ASP A 64 2.36 9.57 2.92
C ASP A 64 2.99 9.28 4.29
N ARG A 65 3.36 10.32 5.06
CA ARG A 65 4.06 10.19 6.34
C ARG A 65 3.30 9.32 7.34
N ASP A 66 2.01 9.55 7.50
CA ASP A 66 1.15 8.94 8.54
C ASP A 66 -0.09 8.21 7.99
N ARG A 67 -0.35 8.33 6.69
CA ARG A 67 -1.51 7.71 6.01
C ARG A 67 -1.15 7.03 4.70
N GLN A 68 -2.03 6.12 4.30
CA GLN A 68 -2.18 5.67 2.92
C GLN A 68 -3.35 6.43 2.31
N TRP A 69 -3.10 7.15 1.23
CA TRP A 69 -4.13 7.88 0.51
C TRP A 69 -4.46 7.16 -0.81
N PHE A 70 -5.74 6.92 -1.08
CA PHE A 70 -6.17 6.21 -2.27
C PHE A 70 -6.47 7.18 -3.40
N LYS A 71 -5.55 7.30 -4.37
CA LYS A 71 -5.78 8.10 -5.58
C LYS A 71 -6.93 7.55 -6.41
N SER A 72 -7.07 6.23 -6.43
CA SER A 72 -8.15 5.51 -7.09
C SER A 72 -8.40 4.17 -6.42
N THR A 73 -9.65 3.73 -6.44
CA THR A 73 -10.10 2.44 -5.90
C THR A 73 -11.06 1.79 -6.88
N PHE A 74 -11.09 0.47 -6.89
CA PHE A 74 -12.12 -0.33 -7.53
C PHE A 74 -12.72 -1.30 -6.51
N GLY A 75 -14.04 -1.45 -6.51
CA GLY A 75 -14.77 -2.40 -5.65
C GLY A 75 -14.99 -1.94 -4.20
N VAL A 76 -14.46 -0.78 -3.80
CA VAL A 76 -14.71 -0.16 -2.50
C VAL A 76 -14.68 1.36 -2.60
N ASP A 77 -15.53 2.02 -1.82
CA ASP A 77 -15.52 3.47 -1.64
C ASP A 77 -14.81 3.82 -0.33
N ALA A 78 -13.54 4.19 -0.45
CA ALA A 78 -12.68 4.58 0.66
C ALA A 78 -11.63 5.58 0.16
N GLU A 79 -11.19 6.46 1.06
CA GLU A 79 -10.20 7.50 0.75
C GLU A 79 -8.78 7.14 1.24
N GLY A 80 -8.67 6.19 2.16
CA GLY A 80 -7.38 5.81 2.72
C GLY A 80 -7.47 4.99 4.00
N THR A 81 -6.30 4.76 4.60
CA THR A 81 -6.13 4.12 5.91
C THR A 81 -4.97 4.77 6.67
N PRO A 82 -4.84 4.59 7.98
CA PRO A 82 -3.57 4.84 8.67
C PRO A 82 -2.43 4.05 8.00
N ARG A 83 -1.24 4.66 7.89
CA ARG A 83 -0.09 4.04 7.20
C ARG A 83 0.32 2.70 7.82
N GLN A 84 0.25 2.63 9.14
CA GLN A 84 0.76 1.48 9.89
C GLN A 84 -0.06 0.20 9.68
N ASP A 85 -1.30 0.33 9.19
CA ASP A 85 -2.25 -0.78 9.09
C ASP A 85 -2.33 -1.42 7.71
N GLY A 86 -1.72 -0.81 6.68
CA GLY A 86 -1.91 -1.29 5.32
C GLY A 86 -0.70 -2.00 4.72
N PHE A 87 -1.03 -2.99 3.90
CA PHE A 87 -0.11 -3.82 3.16
C PHE A 87 0.80 -2.99 2.22
N CYS A 88 0.28 -1.92 1.61
CA CYS A 88 1.05 -1.05 0.71
C CYS A 88 2.25 -0.42 1.40
N ALA A 89 2.10 -0.05 2.68
CA ALA A 89 3.19 0.55 3.45
C ALA A 89 4.31 -0.45 3.71
N HIS A 90 4.02 -1.75 3.87
CA HIS A 90 5.06 -2.79 3.93
C HIS A 90 5.86 -2.85 2.63
N CYS A 91 5.18 -2.92 1.48
CA CYS A 91 5.81 -2.96 0.16
C CYS A 91 6.72 -1.74 -0.07
N VAL A 92 6.24 -0.53 0.22
CA VAL A 92 7.03 0.71 0.12
C VAL A 92 8.19 0.73 1.12
N SER A 93 7.98 0.28 2.36
CA SER A 93 9.02 0.33 3.40
C SER A 93 10.18 -0.63 3.16
N LEU A 94 9.88 -1.80 2.57
CA LEU A 94 10.84 -2.85 2.27
C LEU A 94 11.55 -2.66 0.93
N ASP A 95 11.06 -1.71 0.11
CA ASP A 95 11.55 -1.44 -1.24
C ASP A 95 11.54 -2.68 -2.15
N GLU A 96 10.52 -3.53 -1.99
CA GLU A 96 10.36 -4.76 -2.78
C GLU A 96 9.90 -4.44 -4.20
N ASP A 97 10.42 -5.12 -5.23
CA ASP A 97 9.97 -4.92 -6.61
C ASP A 97 8.50 -5.32 -6.82
N THR A 98 8.03 -6.33 -6.08
CA THR A 98 6.63 -6.76 -6.04
C THR A 98 6.42 -7.54 -4.77
N MET A 99 5.36 -7.22 -4.02
CA MET A 99 4.96 -7.98 -2.83
C MET A 99 3.79 -8.88 -3.20
N VAL A 100 3.90 -10.18 -2.95
CA VAL A 100 2.80 -11.14 -3.11
C VAL A 100 2.57 -11.88 -1.79
N VAL A 101 1.32 -11.86 -1.33
CA VAL A 101 0.82 -12.57 -0.16
C VAL A 101 -0.27 -13.52 -0.66
N PRO A 102 0.05 -14.81 -0.90
CA PRO A 102 -0.92 -15.77 -1.41
C PRO A 102 -2.12 -15.99 -0.47
N ASN A 103 -1.85 -15.99 0.84
CA ASN A 103 -2.86 -16.07 1.88
C ASN A 103 -2.42 -15.31 3.14
N ALA A 104 -3.11 -14.22 3.45
CA ALA A 104 -2.80 -13.34 4.58
C ALA A 104 -3.05 -13.99 5.94
N LEU A 105 -3.86 -15.06 6.02
CA LEU A 105 -4.02 -15.84 7.26
C LEU A 105 -2.77 -16.65 7.62
N ASP A 106 -1.96 -16.98 6.63
CA ASP A 106 -0.73 -17.75 6.82
C ASP A 106 0.51 -16.84 6.95
N ASP A 107 0.38 -15.56 6.61
CA ASP A 107 1.48 -14.59 6.64
C ASP A 107 1.63 -13.98 8.05
N PRO A 108 2.75 -14.17 8.75
CA PRO A 108 2.97 -13.62 10.10
C PRO A 108 2.86 -12.10 10.18
N ARG A 109 3.06 -11.37 9.08
CA ARG A 109 2.93 -9.91 9.04
C ARG A 109 1.47 -9.48 9.17
N PHE A 110 0.54 -10.28 8.64
CA PHE A 110 -0.85 -9.87 8.39
C PHE A 110 -1.92 -10.73 9.07
N LYS A 111 -1.60 -11.94 9.56
CA LYS A 111 -2.59 -12.90 10.04
C LYS A 111 -3.52 -12.41 11.16
N THR A 112 -3.12 -11.39 11.93
CA THR A 112 -3.99 -10.74 12.93
C THR A 112 -4.37 -9.31 12.57
N ASN A 113 -3.97 -8.81 11.39
CA ASN A 113 -4.34 -7.47 10.92
C ASN A 113 -5.87 -7.36 10.81
N PRO A 114 -6.49 -6.25 11.25
CA PRO A 114 -7.95 -6.07 11.19
C PRO A 114 -8.55 -6.27 9.80
N ASN A 115 -7.83 -5.88 8.73
CA ASN A 115 -8.30 -6.06 7.35
C ASN A 115 -8.32 -7.55 6.91
N VAL A 116 -7.65 -8.43 7.66
CA VAL A 116 -7.66 -9.89 7.45
C VAL A 116 -8.71 -10.55 8.33
N THR A 117 -8.80 -10.18 9.60
CA THR A 117 -9.61 -10.88 10.61
C THR A 117 -11.07 -10.46 10.68
N SER A 118 -11.41 -9.20 10.37
CA SER A 118 -12.76 -8.67 10.57
C SER A 118 -13.23 -7.65 9.54
N GLY A 119 -12.31 -6.87 8.95
CA GLY A 119 -12.59 -5.82 7.98
C GLY A 119 -12.84 -6.37 6.57
N LEU A 120 -11.97 -6.03 5.62
CA LEU A 120 -12.09 -6.40 4.21
C LEU A 120 -11.96 -7.91 3.92
N ASN A 121 -11.63 -8.72 4.93
CA ASN A 121 -11.37 -10.16 4.79
C ASN A 121 -10.31 -10.46 3.72
N ILE A 122 -9.24 -9.67 3.68
CA ILE A 122 -8.13 -9.85 2.73
C ILE A 122 -7.54 -11.25 2.93
N ARG A 123 -7.39 -12.00 1.83
CA ARG A 123 -6.73 -13.30 1.79
C ARG A 123 -5.56 -13.22 0.84
N PHE A 124 -5.82 -12.92 -0.42
CA PHE A 124 -4.80 -12.64 -1.38
C PHE A 124 -4.47 -11.15 -1.41
N TYR A 125 -3.19 -10.81 -1.52
CA TYR A 125 -2.73 -9.45 -1.77
C TYR A 125 -1.53 -9.48 -2.71
N ALA A 126 -1.52 -8.61 -3.71
CA ALA A 126 -0.36 -8.35 -4.55
C ALA A 126 -0.21 -6.84 -4.73
N ALA A 127 1.04 -6.37 -4.76
CA ALA A 127 1.34 -4.97 -5.00
C ALA A 127 2.65 -4.79 -5.75
N CYS A 128 2.67 -3.84 -6.66
CA CYS A 128 3.87 -3.35 -7.33
C CYS A 128 4.11 -1.88 -6.94
N PRO A 129 5.33 -1.48 -6.53
CA PRO A 129 5.60 -0.09 -6.17
C PRO A 129 5.46 0.85 -7.37
N LEU A 130 4.79 1.98 -7.13
CA LEU A 130 4.81 3.14 -8.03
C LEU A 130 5.99 4.01 -7.64
N ARG A 131 6.99 4.11 -8.52
CA ARG A 131 8.25 4.82 -8.25
C ARG A 131 8.27 6.20 -8.87
N ASP A 132 8.93 7.15 -8.22
CA ASP A 132 9.11 8.48 -8.77
C ASP A 132 10.12 8.46 -9.95
N PRO A 133 9.97 9.35 -10.95
CA PRO A 133 10.82 9.36 -12.13
C PRO A 133 12.19 10.03 -11.92
N PHE A 134 12.44 10.64 -10.77
CA PHE A 134 13.63 11.44 -10.49
C PHE A 134 14.72 10.62 -9.79
N ASN A 135 14.32 9.84 -8.77
CA ASN A 135 15.21 9.10 -7.88
C ASN A 135 14.85 7.62 -7.75
N ASN A 136 13.81 7.15 -8.45
CA ASN A 136 13.32 5.76 -8.39
C ASN A 136 12.88 5.32 -6.99
N LEU A 137 12.44 6.25 -6.13
CA LEU A 137 11.97 5.95 -4.78
C LEU A 137 10.51 5.49 -4.82
N PRO A 138 10.11 4.51 -3.98
CA PRO A 138 8.75 4.00 -3.95
C PRO A 138 7.79 5.00 -3.29
N MET A 139 6.78 5.44 -4.03
CA MET A 139 5.82 6.47 -3.58
C MET A 139 4.49 5.88 -3.11
N GLY A 140 4.19 4.68 -3.57
CA GLY A 140 2.89 4.07 -3.47
C GLY A 140 2.89 2.70 -4.11
N THR A 141 1.70 2.14 -4.33
CA THR A 141 1.52 0.85 -4.98
C THR A 141 0.30 0.85 -5.90
N ILE A 142 0.30 -0.07 -6.87
CA ILE A 142 -0.88 -0.62 -7.54
C ILE A 142 -1.07 -2.08 -7.11
#